data_AF-A0A9E7ZWD3-F1
#
_entry.id   AF-A0A9E7ZWD3-F1
#
_cell.length_a   1.000
_cell.length_b   1.000
_cell.length_c   1.000
_cell.angle_alpha   90.00
_cell.angle_beta   90.00
_cell.angle_gamma   90.00
#
_symmetry.space_group_name_H-M   'P 1'
#
loop_
_entity.id
_entity.type
_entity.pdbx_description
1 polymer ?
#
loop_
_entity_poly.entity_id
_entity_poly.type
_entity_poly.pdbx_seq_one_letter_code
_entity_poly.pdbx_strand_id
1 'polypeptide(L)'
;MAERRHGDPAPTAVETIAGADWYGDELNRQRFQSTLFTDLDLSEARNTGCVFSECTFRRARFNSSTHHSAAFVNCTFAACNFFDTTFTECKFVGSMFEGCQFDSMQVVDGDWSFVGLHGADLRKAGFRGTRLREADLTGARCQDGSIRNVDLSGAWLLSADFSNCDLRGSDLSTLEPANTQLRGAIITVDQTIIVARALGLDVRSK
;
A
#
# COMPACT_ATOMS: atom_id res chain seq x y z
N MET A 1 11.33 12.54 8.18
CA MET A 1 10.71 11.33 8.77
C MET A 1 9.29 11.28 8.26
N ALA A 2 8.75 10.08 8.00
CA ALA A 2 7.38 9.92 7.53
C ALA A 2 6.46 10.08 8.75
N GLU A 3 6.03 11.31 9.00
CA GLU A 3 5.25 11.67 10.19
C GLU A 3 3.74 11.74 9.92
N ARG A 4 3.32 11.55 8.66
CA ARG A 4 1.91 11.65 8.30
C ARG A 4 1.14 10.43 8.77
N ARG A 5 -0.03 10.65 9.35
CA ARG A 5 -1.00 9.62 9.80
C ARG A 5 -2.35 9.81 9.11
N HIS A 6 -3.18 8.77 9.14
CA HIS A 6 -4.56 8.89 8.69
C HIS A 6 -5.27 10.05 9.43
N GLY A 7 -5.99 10.89 8.67
CA GLY A 7 -6.67 12.08 9.16
C GLY A 7 -5.83 13.37 9.08
N ASP A 8 -4.53 13.27 8.79
CA ASP A 8 -3.72 14.46 8.53
C ASP A 8 -4.16 15.14 7.22
N PRO A 9 -4.19 16.48 7.17
CA PRO A 9 -4.57 17.19 5.97
C PRO A 9 -3.63 16.86 4.81
N ALA A 10 -4.17 16.90 3.58
CA ALA A 10 -3.37 16.80 2.37
C ALA A 10 -2.26 17.88 2.34
N PRO A 11 -1.10 17.61 1.72
CA PRO A 11 -0.04 18.60 1.60
C PRO A 11 -0.54 19.86 0.91
N THR A 12 -0.05 21.02 1.35
CA THR A 12 -0.38 22.29 0.70
C THR A 12 0.31 22.35 -0.65
N ALA A 13 -0.48 22.50 -1.71
CA ALA A 13 0.04 22.60 -3.06
C ALA A 13 0.47 24.03 -3.40
N VAL A 14 1.58 24.17 -4.13
CA VAL A 14 2.06 25.43 -4.70
C VAL A 14 1.74 25.56 -6.19
N GLU A 15 1.42 24.44 -6.84
CA GLU A 15 1.05 24.34 -8.25
C GLU A 15 -0.13 23.40 -8.41
N THR A 16 -0.98 23.66 -9.42
CA THR A 16 -2.07 22.75 -9.81
C THR A 16 -1.95 22.39 -11.28
N ILE A 17 -2.00 21.09 -11.56
CA ILE A 17 -2.08 20.51 -12.90
C ILE A 17 -3.43 19.81 -13.01
N ALA A 18 -4.31 20.32 -13.87
CA ALA A 18 -5.68 19.86 -14.02
C ALA A 18 -5.93 19.24 -15.41
N GLY A 19 -6.52 18.04 -15.43
CA GLY A 19 -6.91 17.36 -16.67
C GLY A 19 -5.75 17.02 -17.59
N ALA A 20 -4.53 16.89 -17.06
CA ALA A 20 -3.41 16.43 -17.85
C ALA A 20 -3.66 15.00 -18.33
N ASP A 21 -3.36 14.75 -19.59
CA ASP A 21 -3.51 13.45 -20.23
C ASP A 21 -2.12 12.88 -20.51
N TRP A 22 -1.73 11.88 -19.72
CA TRP A 22 -0.51 11.10 -19.86
C TRP A 22 -0.85 9.64 -20.22
N TYR A 23 -1.99 9.43 -20.89
CA TYR A 23 -2.40 8.11 -21.33
C TYR A 23 -1.32 7.47 -22.22
N GLY A 24 -0.83 6.30 -21.82
CA GLY A 24 0.20 5.56 -22.57
C GLY A 24 1.58 6.21 -22.61
N ASP A 25 1.79 7.33 -21.91
CA ASP A 25 3.05 8.08 -21.94
C ASP A 25 4.19 7.33 -21.24
N GLU A 26 5.43 7.64 -21.65
CA GLU A 26 6.65 7.19 -20.97
C GLU A 26 7.26 8.32 -20.14
N LEU A 27 7.04 8.25 -18.83
CA LEU A 27 7.54 9.22 -17.86
C LEU A 27 8.87 8.74 -17.30
N ASN A 28 9.91 9.57 -17.43
CA ASN A 28 11.27 9.17 -17.11
C ASN A 28 11.96 10.19 -16.20
N ARG A 29 12.18 9.81 -14.94
CA ARG A 29 12.99 10.56 -13.95
C ARG A 29 12.58 12.03 -13.74
N GLN A 30 11.32 12.36 -14.03
CA GLN A 30 10.75 13.67 -13.75
C GLN A 30 10.56 13.86 -12.25
N ARG A 31 10.52 15.12 -11.80
CA ARG A 31 10.35 15.47 -10.39
C ARG A 31 9.23 16.48 -10.22
N PHE A 32 8.33 16.19 -9.29
CA PHE A 32 7.22 17.05 -8.92
C PHE A 32 7.24 17.23 -7.40
N GLN A 33 6.99 18.45 -6.95
CA GLN A 33 7.02 18.79 -5.53
C GLN A 33 5.86 19.70 -5.19
N SER A 34 5.11 19.35 -4.16
CA SER A 34 3.99 20.16 -3.67
C SER A 34 2.99 20.50 -4.79
N THR A 35 2.75 19.55 -5.70
CA THR A 35 1.86 19.72 -6.85
C THR A 35 0.52 19.04 -6.57
N LEU A 36 -0.57 19.75 -6.86
CA LEU A 36 -1.92 19.18 -6.91
C LEU A 36 -2.23 18.73 -8.33
N PHE A 37 -2.38 17.42 -8.53
CA PHE A 37 -2.92 16.84 -9.74
C PHE A 37 -4.42 16.58 -9.57
N THR A 38 -5.24 17.14 -10.46
CA THR A 38 -6.68 16.86 -10.49
C THR A 38 -7.06 16.26 -11.83
N ASP A 39 -7.79 15.16 -11.81
CA ASP A 39 -8.30 14.49 -13.01
C ASP A 39 -7.18 14.10 -14.01
N LEU A 40 -6.00 13.76 -13.48
CA LEU A 40 -4.85 13.27 -14.26
C LEU A 40 -5.16 11.87 -14.81
N ASP A 41 -4.95 11.67 -16.11
CA ASP A 41 -4.95 10.35 -16.72
C ASP A 41 -3.52 9.82 -16.85
N LEU A 42 -3.20 8.76 -16.11
CA LEU A 42 -1.96 7.99 -16.17
C LEU A 42 -2.23 6.57 -16.68
N SER A 43 -3.42 6.30 -17.23
CA SER A 43 -3.78 4.95 -17.66
C SER A 43 -2.84 4.46 -18.75
N GLU A 44 -2.43 3.20 -18.67
CA GLU A 44 -1.47 2.55 -19.58
C GLU A 44 -0.06 3.19 -19.63
N ALA A 45 0.20 4.23 -18.84
CA ALA A 45 1.50 4.89 -18.80
C ALA A 45 2.59 3.97 -18.26
N ARG A 46 3.83 4.22 -18.68
CA ARG A 46 5.04 3.65 -18.08
C ARG A 46 5.79 4.73 -17.34
N ASN A 47 5.93 4.59 -16.04
CA ASN A 47 6.67 5.53 -15.21
C ASN A 47 7.92 4.89 -14.64
N THR A 48 9.08 5.37 -15.06
CA THR A 48 10.37 4.90 -14.56
C THR A 48 11.09 6.00 -13.79
N GLY A 49 11.26 5.79 -12.49
CA GLY A 49 12.11 6.62 -11.64
C GLY A 49 11.61 8.06 -11.40
N CYS A 50 10.36 8.40 -11.74
CA CYS A 50 9.84 9.72 -11.39
C CYS A 50 9.67 9.86 -9.88
N VAL A 51 9.82 11.09 -9.38
CA VAL A 51 9.71 11.42 -7.96
C VAL A 51 8.61 12.46 -7.76
N PHE A 52 7.64 12.12 -6.93
CA PHE A 52 6.57 12.99 -6.47
C PHE A 52 6.74 13.15 -4.96
N SER A 53 7.00 14.37 -4.52
CA SER A 53 7.18 14.69 -3.10
C SER A 53 6.07 15.63 -2.66
N GLU A 54 5.36 15.29 -1.58
CA GLU A 54 4.31 16.14 -1.01
C GLU A 54 3.23 16.52 -2.04
N CYS A 55 2.99 15.66 -3.03
CA CYS A 55 2.00 15.89 -4.06
C CYS A 55 0.63 15.37 -3.62
N THR A 56 -0.43 15.97 -4.15
CA THR A 56 -1.79 15.45 -3.99
C THR A 56 -2.33 15.04 -5.34
N PHE A 57 -2.87 13.83 -5.44
CA PHE A 57 -3.58 13.33 -6.62
C PHE A 57 -5.06 13.21 -6.27
N ARG A 58 -5.93 13.90 -7.00
CA ARG A 58 -7.38 13.82 -6.83
C ARG A 58 -8.01 13.29 -8.11
N ARG A 59 -8.76 12.19 -7.99
CA ARG A 59 -9.44 11.53 -9.12
C ARG A 59 -8.49 11.19 -10.28
N ALA A 60 -7.23 10.88 -9.96
CA ALA A 60 -6.27 10.44 -10.95
C ALA A 60 -6.53 8.96 -11.30
N ARG A 61 -6.33 8.61 -12.56
CA ARG A 61 -6.48 7.23 -13.07
C ARG A 61 -5.12 6.64 -13.38
N PHE A 62 -4.78 5.51 -12.78
CA PHE A 62 -3.54 4.76 -13.01
C PHE A 62 -3.83 3.43 -13.72
N ASN A 63 -4.97 3.32 -14.40
CA ASN A 63 -5.49 2.03 -14.81
C ASN A 63 -4.54 1.34 -15.80
N SER A 64 -4.20 0.07 -15.55
CA SER A 64 -3.28 -0.71 -16.39
C SER A 64 -1.90 -0.07 -16.61
N SER A 65 -1.50 0.88 -15.77
CA SER A 65 -0.19 1.52 -15.83
C SER A 65 0.88 0.67 -15.14
N THR A 66 2.14 0.90 -15.52
CA THR A 66 3.28 0.23 -14.90
C THR A 66 4.28 1.24 -14.37
N HIS A 67 4.74 1.02 -13.15
CA HIS A 67 5.64 1.92 -12.43
C HIS A 67 6.85 1.14 -11.95
N HIS A 68 8.05 1.64 -12.25
CA HIS A 68 9.31 1.01 -11.88
C HIS A 68 10.24 2.02 -11.19
N SER A 69 10.69 1.69 -9.98
CA SER A 69 11.58 2.54 -9.17
C SER A 69 11.08 3.98 -8.96
N ALA A 70 9.79 4.24 -9.14
CA ALA A 70 9.18 5.56 -8.91
C ALA A 70 9.01 5.82 -7.40
N ALA A 71 8.98 7.08 -7.00
CA ALA A 71 8.81 7.47 -5.60
C ALA A 71 7.68 8.47 -5.43
N PHE A 72 6.75 8.15 -4.52
CA PHE A 72 5.66 8.98 -4.06
C PHE A 72 5.83 9.17 -2.55
N VAL A 73 6.51 10.24 -2.15
CA VAL A 73 6.89 10.46 -0.75
C VAL A 73 5.97 11.50 -0.14
N ASN A 74 5.36 11.17 1.00
CA ASN A 74 4.42 12.03 1.71
C ASN A 74 3.26 12.54 0.84
N CYS A 75 2.84 11.75 -0.15
CA CYS A 75 1.77 12.15 -1.07
C CYS A 75 0.38 11.82 -0.51
N THR A 76 -0.66 12.44 -1.08
CA THR A 76 -2.05 12.06 -0.80
C THR A 76 -2.75 11.67 -2.09
N PHE A 77 -3.42 10.52 -2.08
CA PHE A 77 -4.25 10.03 -3.17
C PHE A 77 -5.70 10.02 -2.72
N ALA A 78 -6.54 10.82 -3.35
CA ALA A 78 -7.94 10.97 -3.01
C ALA A 78 -8.83 10.59 -4.20
N ALA A 79 -9.66 9.58 -4.03
CA ALA A 79 -10.55 9.03 -5.05
C ALA A 79 -9.81 8.62 -6.35
N CYS A 80 -8.58 8.12 -6.23
CA CYS A 80 -7.80 7.62 -7.37
C CYS A 80 -8.16 6.17 -7.70
N ASN A 81 -7.91 5.77 -8.94
CA ASN A 81 -8.14 4.41 -9.41
C ASN A 81 -6.81 3.75 -9.79
N PHE A 82 -6.52 2.60 -9.18
CA PHE A 82 -5.33 1.77 -9.42
C PHE A 82 -5.70 0.40 -10.02
N PHE A 83 -6.79 0.33 -10.79
CA PHE A 83 -7.24 -0.90 -11.41
C PHE A 83 -6.14 -1.46 -12.31
N ASP A 84 -5.72 -2.70 -12.05
CA ASP A 84 -4.71 -3.39 -12.85
C ASP A 84 -3.36 -2.65 -12.94
N THR A 85 -3.04 -1.78 -11.97
CA THR A 85 -1.76 -1.08 -11.90
C THR A 85 -0.67 -1.98 -11.31
N THR A 86 0.55 -1.91 -11.86
CA THR A 86 1.73 -2.59 -11.28
C THR A 86 2.77 -1.59 -10.78
N PHE A 87 3.19 -1.76 -9.52
CA PHE A 87 4.30 -1.04 -8.90
C PHE A 87 5.45 -2.00 -8.58
N THR A 88 6.59 -1.83 -9.24
CA THR A 88 7.80 -2.61 -9.00
C THR A 88 8.89 -1.72 -8.40
N GLU A 89 9.44 -2.11 -7.25
CA GLU A 89 10.50 -1.37 -6.54
C GLU A 89 10.16 0.10 -6.24
N CYS A 90 8.87 0.43 -6.18
CA CYS A 90 8.41 1.80 -5.96
C CYS A 90 8.39 2.16 -4.48
N LYS A 91 8.41 3.46 -4.19
CA LYS A 91 8.31 4.01 -2.84
C LYS A 91 7.00 4.77 -2.67
N PHE A 92 6.29 4.52 -1.58
CA PHE A 92 5.09 5.25 -1.17
C PHE A 92 5.21 5.83 0.25
N VAL A 93 6.44 5.90 0.78
CA VAL A 93 6.74 6.25 2.17
C VAL A 93 5.93 7.46 2.66
N GLY A 94 5.14 7.26 3.72
CA GLY A 94 4.33 8.31 4.35
C GLY A 94 3.12 8.80 3.54
N SER A 95 2.74 8.08 2.48
CA SER A 95 1.61 8.47 1.63
C SER A 95 0.26 7.98 2.16
N MET A 96 -0.80 8.75 1.88
CA MET A 96 -2.17 8.48 2.33
C MET A 96 -3.08 8.16 1.16
N PHE A 97 -3.99 7.20 1.34
CA PHE A 97 -4.99 6.83 0.35
C PHE A 97 -6.40 6.94 0.93
N GLU A 98 -7.23 7.78 0.31
CA GLU A 98 -8.60 8.04 0.75
C GLU A 98 -9.57 7.76 -0.39
N GLY A 99 -10.51 6.83 -0.18
CA GLY A 99 -11.52 6.49 -1.18
C GLY A 99 -10.96 5.97 -2.50
N CYS A 100 -9.74 5.42 -2.50
CA CYS A 100 -9.11 4.86 -3.71
C CYS A 100 -9.60 3.45 -4.01
N GLN A 101 -9.47 3.05 -5.27
CA GLN A 101 -9.77 1.69 -5.75
C GLN A 101 -8.46 0.95 -6.06
N PHE A 102 -8.35 -0.31 -5.62
CA PHE A 102 -7.13 -1.12 -5.72
C PHE A 102 -7.35 -2.48 -6.41
N ASP A 103 -8.48 -2.65 -7.11
CA ASP A 103 -8.83 -3.89 -7.79
C ASP A 103 -7.69 -4.37 -8.72
N SER A 104 -7.19 -5.58 -8.49
CA SER A 104 -6.09 -6.19 -9.25
C SER A 104 -4.73 -5.48 -9.17
N MET A 105 -4.56 -4.45 -8.33
CA MET A 105 -3.29 -3.77 -8.16
C MET A 105 -2.20 -4.74 -7.68
N GLN A 106 -1.02 -4.69 -8.29
CA GLN A 106 0.14 -5.50 -7.90
C GLN A 106 1.29 -4.62 -7.40
N VAL A 107 1.84 -4.95 -6.24
CA VAL A 107 3.02 -4.32 -5.67
C VAL A 107 4.09 -5.38 -5.47
N VAL A 108 5.24 -5.18 -6.11
CA VAL A 108 6.37 -6.10 -6.10
C VAL A 108 7.60 -5.34 -5.60
N ASP A 109 8.12 -5.78 -4.46
CA ASP A 109 9.20 -5.15 -3.73
C ASP A 109 8.88 -3.68 -3.38
N GLY A 110 9.90 -2.88 -3.07
CA GLY A 110 9.74 -1.46 -2.76
C GLY A 110 9.44 -1.13 -1.29
N ASP A 111 9.23 0.15 -1.03
CA ASP A 111 9.10 0.71 0.32
C ASP A 111 7.82 1.53 0.48
N TRP A 112 6.85 0.91 1.14
CA TRP A 112 5.55 1.47 1.48
C TRP A 112 5.42 1.63 3.00
N SER A 113 6.53 1.86 3.69
CA SER A 113 6.50 2.11 5.13
C SER A 113 5.67 3.36 5.44
N PHE A 114 4.95 3.36 6.56
CA PHE A 114 4.12 4.48 7.03
C PHE A 114 2.97 4.89 6.09
N VAL A 115 2.54 4.02 5.17
CA VAL A 115 1.38 4.32 4.32
C VAL A 115 0.09 4.23 5.13
N GLY A 116 -0.87 5.12 4.83
CA GLY A 116 -2.22 5.05 5.36
C GLY A 116 -3.16 4.34 4.39
N LEU A 117 -3.60 3.14 4.77
CA LEU A 117 -4.55 2.27 4.05
C LEU A 117 -5.73 1.88 4.96
N HIS A 118 -6.07 2.73 5.94
CA HIS A 118 -7.18 2.50 6.85
C HIS A 118 -8.48 2.19 6.09
N GLY A 119 -9.17 1.11 6.45
CA GLY A 119 -10.42 0.69 5.82
C GLY A 119 -10.33 0.36 4.32
N ALA A 120 -9.13 0.29 3.74
CA ALA A 120 -8.96 0.07 2.30
C ALA A 120 -9.50 -1.30 1.87
N ASP A 121 -10.10 -1.35 0.69
CA ASP A 121 -10.50 -2.61 0.06
C ASP A 121 -9.34 -3.15 -0.80
N LEU A 122 -8.67 -4.17 -0.28
CA LEU A 122 -7.48 -4.80 -0.85
C LEU A 122 -7.72 -6.27 -1.26
N ARG A 123 -8.98 -6.72 -1.35
CA ARG A 123 -9.36 -8.13 -1.62
C ARG A 123 -8.75 -8.71 -2.89
N LYS A 124 -8.45 -7.87 -3.88
CA LYS A 124 -7.82 -8.27 -5.15
C LYS A 124 -6.43 -7.68 -5.35
N ALA A 125 -5.91 -6.98 -4.36
CA ALA A 125 -4.57 -6.43 -4.43
C ALA A 125 -3.54 -7.50 -4.05
N GLY A 126 -2.39 -7.49 -4.72
CA GLY A 126 -1.26 -8.35 -4.43
C GLY A 126 -0.07 -7.53 -3.92
N PHE A 127 0.51 -7.95 -2.81
CA PHE A 127 1.76 -7.41 -2.28
C PHE A 127 2.77 -8.55 -2.16
N ARG A 128 3.98 -8.35 -2.70
CA ARG A 128 5.06 -9.34 -2.63
C ARG A 128 6.39 -8.66 -2.37
N GLY A 129 7.11 -9.08 -1.32
CA GLY A 129 8.47 -8.54 -1.06
C GLY A 129 8.50 -7.08 -0.58
N THR A 130 7.34 -6.46 -0.39
CA THR A 130 7.19 -5.04 -0.08
C THR A 130 7.41 -4.78 1.42
N ARG A 131 7.96 -3.60 1.75
CA ARG A 131 7.97 -3.11 3.13
C ARG A 131 6.71 -2.30 3.43
N LEU A 132 5.91 -2.75 4.39
CA LEU A 132 4.75 -2.06 4.95
C LEU A 132 4.97 -1.78 6.45
N ARG A 133 6.20 -1.43 6.82
CA ARG A 133 6.56 -1.15 8.21
C ARG A 133 5.75 0.03 8.72
N GLU A 134 5.17 -0.12 9.90
CA GLU A 134 4.38 0.94 10.55
C GLU A 134 3.25 1.50 9.65
N ALA A 135 2.79 0.72 8.67
CA ALA A 135 1.64 1.08 7.85
C ALA A 135 0.34 0.97 8.66
N ASP A 136 -0.60 1.88 8.39
CA ASP A 136 -1.94 1.79 8.96
C ASP A 136 -2.85 0.96 8.04
N LEU A 137 -3.12 -0.27 8.44
CA LEU A 137 -4.06 -1.20 7.80
C LEU A 137 -5.29 -1.44 8.69
N THR A 138 -5.58 -0.53 9.62
CA THR A 138 -6.74 -0.64 10.53
C THR A 138 -8.02 -0.81 9.72
N GLY A 139 -8.75 -1.89 9.92
CA GLY A 139 -9.99 -2.21 9.20
C GLY A 139 -9.82 -2.55 7.72
N ALA A 140 -8.59 -2.72 7.22
CA ALA A 140 -8.34 -3.08 5.83
C ALA A 140 -8.93 -4.46 5.49
N ARG A 141 -9.44 -4.60 4.27
CA ARG A 141 -10.11 -5.80 3.77
C ARG A 141 -9.21 -6.51 2.78
N CYS A 142 -8.53 -7.56 3.21
CA CYS A 142 -7.52 -8.30 2.45
C CYS A 142 -7.97 -9.73 2.10
N GLN A 143 -9.27 -10.01 2.16
CA GLN A 143 -9.81 -11.37 1.97
C GLN A 143 -9.43 -11.91 0.59
N ASP A 144 -9.04 -13.19 0.54
CA ASP A 144 -8.63 -13.90 -0.68
C ASP A 144 -7.42 -13.28 -1.42
N GLY A 145 -6.77 -12.26 -0.84
CA GLY A 145 -5.60 -11.58 -1.41
C GLY A 145 -4.29 -12.35 -1.24
N SER A 146 -3.21 -11.79 -1.78
CA SER A 146 -1.84 -12.33 -1.66
C SER A 146 -0.90 -11.28 -1.08
N ILE A 147 -0.49 -11.45 0.18
CA ILE A 147 0.44 -10.56 0.89
C ILE A 147 1.62 -11.43 1.35
N ARG A 148 2.55 -11.72 0.44
CA ARG A 148 3.62 -12.71 0.63
C ARG A 148 4.99 -12.07 0.79
N ASN A 149 5.79 -12.55 1.73
CA ASN A 149 7.12 -12.00 2.02
C ASN A 149 7.09 -10.48 2.29
N VAL A 150 6.05 -9.99 2.95
CA VAL A 150 5.87 -8.57 3.27
C VAL A 150 6.34 -8.28 4.68
N ASP A 151 7.14 -7.23 4.86
CA ASP A 151 7.50 -6.74 6.19
C ASP A 151 6.36 -5.88 6.75
N LEU A 152 5.57 -6.44 7.66
CA LEU A 152 4.49 -5.76 8.40
C LEU A 152 4.93 -5.34 9.81
N SER A 153 6.23 -5.29 10.12
CA SER A 153 6.69 -4.92 11.45
C SER A 153 6.16 -3.54 11.86
N GLY A 154 5.54 -3.46 13.04
CA GLY A 154 4.93 -2.23 13.55
C GLY A 154 3.62 -1.81 12.88
N ALA A 155 3.12 -2.55 11.88
CA ALA A 155 1.88 -2.20 11.19
C ALA A 155 0.66 -2.25 12.13
N TRP A 156 -0.28 -1.35 11.92
CA TRP A 156 -1.54 -1.30 12.68
C TRP A 156 -2.57 -2.17 11.98
N LEU A 157 -2.95 -3.27 12.61
CA LEU A 157 -3.79 -4.31 12.01
C LEU A 157 -5.17 -4.42 12.69
N LEU A 158 -5.53 -3.49 13.57
CA LEU A 158 -6.79 -3.57 14.33
C LEU A 158 -7.98 -3.71 13.36
N SER A 159 -8.80 -4.74 13.56
CA SER A 159 -9.96 -5.09 12.72
C SER A 159 -9.66 -5.40 11.25
N ALA A 160 -8.39 -5.59 10.87
CA ALA A 160 -8.04 -6.02 9.53
C ALA A 160 -8.55 -7.44 9.25
N ASP A 161 -9.01 -7.69 8.02
CA ASP A 161 -9.53 -8.98 7.60
C ASP A 161 -8.62 -9.64 6.57
N PHE A 162 -7.88 -10.65 7.02
CA PHE A 162 -6.99 -11.48 6.22
C PHE A 162 -7.59 -12.89 5.96
N SER A 163 -8.92 -13.04 6.02
CA SER A 163 -9.56 -14.33 5.77
C SER A 163 -9.18 -14.89 4.39
N ASN A 164 -8.76 -16.15 4.34
CA ASN A 164 -8.23 -16.83 3.15
C ASN A 164 -7.01 -16.15 2.47
N CYS A 165 -6.43 -15.11 3.08
CA CYS A 165 -5.30 -14.39 2.52
C CYS A 165 -4.03 -15.25 2.60
N ASP A 166 -3.21 -15.23 1.56
CA ASP A 166 -1.89 -15.85 1.61
C ASP A 166 -0.87 -14.89 2.23
N LEU A 167 -0.51 -15.18 3.48
CA LEU A 167 0.40 -14.40 4.32
C LEU A 167 1.80 -15.03 4.40
N ARG A 168 2.10 -16.06 3.60
CA ARG A 168 3.35 -16.83 3.74
C ARG A 168 4.58 -15.94 3.59
N GLY A 169 5.49 -16.08 4.54
CA GLY A 169 6.76 -15.35 4.58
C GLY A 169 6.65 -13.90 5.05
N SER A 170 5.44 -13.39 5.28
CA SER A 170 5.25 -12.04 5.82
C SER A 170 5.52 -11.97 7.32
N ASP A 171 5.95 -10.82 7.81
CA ASP A 171 6.09 -10.61 9.25
C ASP A 171 4.69 -10.58 9.90
N LEU A 172 4.47 -11.40 10.92
CA LEU A 172 3.21 -11.44 11.69
C LEU A 172 3.42 -11.08 13.17
N SER A 173 4.58 -10.52 13.52
CA SER A 173 4.99 -10.26 14.90
C SER A 173 4.09 -9.27 15.64
N THR A 174 3.42 -8.37 14.93
CA THR A 174 2.45 -7.40 15.48
C THR A 174 1.00 -7.84 15.32
N LEU A 175 0.76 -9.01 14.75
CA LEU A 175 -0.58 -9.52 14.58
C LEU A 175 -1.19 -9.90 15.92
N GLU A 176 -2.38 -9.38 16.21
CA GLU A 176 -3.17 -9.76 17.37
C GLU A 176 -4.39 -10.58 16.92
N PRO A 177 -4.41 -11.91 17.13
CA PRO A 177 -5.50 -12.77 16.65
C PRO A 177 -6.87 -12.44 17.24
N ALA A 178 -6.91 -11.81 18.43
CA ALA A 178 -8.16 -11.35 19.04
C ALA A 178 -8.80 -10.17 18.27
N ASN A 179 -7.97 -9.42 17.54
CA ASN A 179 -8.34 -8.16 16.88
C ASN A 179 -8.22 -8.24 15.35
N THR A 180 -7.86 -9.39 14.79
CA THR A 180 -7.69 -9.61 13.34
C THR A 180 -8.46 -10.84 12.89
N GLN A 181 -9.02 -10.81 11.68
CA GLN A 181 -9.66 -11.99 11.11
C GLN A 181 -8.66 -12.78 10.28
N LEU A 182 -8.47 -14.05 10.64
CA LEU A 182 -7.47 -14.94 10.03
C LEU A 182 -8.06 -16.26 9.53
N ARG A 183 -9.40 -16.36 9.42
CA ARG A 183 -10.05 -17.61 9.06
C ARG A 183 -9.57 -18.06 7.67
N GLY A 184 -8.96 -19.24 7.59
CA GLY A 184 -8.45 -19.79 6.32
C GLY A 184 -7.17 -19.10 5.80
N ALA A 185 -6.60 -18.15 6.54
CA ALA A 185 -5.34 -17.51 6.14
C ALA A 185 -4.23 -18.56 6.00
N ILE A 186 -3.41 -18.42 4.98
CA ILE A 186 -2.33 -19.36 4.66
C ILE A 186 -1.03 -18.79 5.23
N ILE A 187 -0.43 -19.51 6.18
CA ILE A 187 0.84 -19.17 6.83
C ILE A 187 1.83 -20.33 6.73
N THR A 188 3.11 -20.06 6.98
CA THR A 188 4.17 -21.07 7.08
C THR A 188 4.19 -21.72 8.46
N VAL A 189 4.91 -22.84 8.58
CA VAL A 189 5.11 -23.53 9.86
C VAL A 189 5.78 -22.61 10.88
N ASP A 190 6.79 -21.84 10.48
CA ASP A 190 7.49 -20.93 11.41
C ASP A 190 6.58 -19.82 11.93
N GLN A 191 5.70 -19.30 11.07
CA GLN A 191 4.69 -18.30 11.44
C GLN A 191 3.69 -18.84 12.49
N THR A 192 3.47 -20.17 12.57
CA THR A 192 2.58 -20.75 13.58
C THR A 192 3.04 -20.46 15.01
N ILE A 193 4.36 -20.39 15.26
CA ILE A 193 4.92 -20.10 16.58
C ILE A 193 4.57 -18.67 17.00
N ILE A 194 4.65 -17.73 16.05
CA ILE A 194 4.32 -16.32 16.26
C ILE A 194 2.84 -16.20 16.63
N VAL A 195 1.96 -16.82 15.84
CA VAL A 195 0.50 -16.78 16.08
C VAL A 195 0.13 -17.46 17.40
N ALA A 196 0.71 -18.62 17.71
CA ALA A 196 0.47 -19.31 18.97
C ALA A 196 0.87 -18.46 20.19
N ARG A 197 2.01 -17.77 20.12
CA ARG A 197 2.44 -16.84 21.18
C ARG A 197 1.54 -15.62 21.27
N ALA A 198 1.08 -15.08 20.14
CA ALA A 198 0.13 -13.96 20.11
C ALA A 198 -1.24 -14.34 20.70
N LEU A 199 -1.61 -15.63 20.69
CA LEU A 199 -2.76 -16.18 21.42
C LEU A 199 -2.51 -16.35 22.93
N GLY A 200 -1.31 -16.02 23.43
CA GLY A 200 -0.93 -16.18 24.83
C GLY A 200 -0.39 -17.57 25.18
N LEU A 201 -0.05 -18.41 24.20
CA LEU A 201 0.51 -19.74 24.46
C LEU A 201 2.02 -19.68 24.69
N ASP A 202 2.49 -20.40 25.72
CA ASP A 202 3.92 -20.61 25.96
C ASP A 202 4.44 -21.79 25.11
N VAL A 203 5.02 -21.47 23.96
CA VAL A 203 5.55 -22.47 23.01
C VAL A 203 6.98 -22.87 23.39
N ARG A 204 7.16 -24.13 23.81
CA ARG A 204 8.45 -24.73 24.17
C ARG A 204 8.83 -25.85 23.20
N SER A 205 10.12 -25.96 22.88
CA SER A 205 10.64 -27.17 22.24
C SER A 205 10.64 -28.34 23.23
N LYS A 206 10.51 -29.56 22.71
CA LYS A 206 10.73 -30.78 23.51
C LYS A 206 12.19 -30.87 23.97
#